data_AF-A0A165FCR1-F1
#
_entry.id   AF-A0A165FCR1-F1
#
_cell.length_a   1.000
_cell.length_b   1.000
_cell.length_c   1.000
_cell.angle_alpha   90.00
_cell.angle_beta   90.00
_cell.angle_gamma   90.00
#
_symmetry.space_group_name_H-M   'P 1'
#
loop_
_entity.id
_entity.type
_entity.pdbx_description
1 polymer ?
#
loop_
_entity_poly.entity_id
_entity_poly.type
_entity_poly.pdbx_seq_one_letter_code
_entity_poly.pdbx_strand_id
1 'polypeptide(L)'
;MLAARRGLSLRVVVTRGALVRPVQARYSSTTHAGAPQAWAKWRNVRSLMDPPTLLEPAVKQVLEYESPPSWLCTALATELGSCYTVENRWDHIRALLALAKLPQLDAVFQPTHAEAIAKIPSALQEAGEKKREFGRMLGRVFRMRYPDAPFATFNDFKGAEPHLPQTSSAKLYLHAMPEVLVRLGLAWEREALARRGSSPEAERQRAADAIRSVYDHITSTDMGPRNDPDLNHAFLTAFAATRVAPQETARHWKAIVERNLPLRLFEIEHGLAAPRDLDTLRSVWADIVASKPWSTANSNTDRMRNSLYVQHLVRVGALDEAEQQASKFQPHAAAQWVLRFAKKLPFPTAIDMPQAGHARVEMRRAELLAANGLDSEAILFVLSLSSPFAESLHKRPSKSTRQSAQGSKDAPK
;
A
#
# COMPACT_ATOMS: atom_id res chain seq x y z
N MET A 1 -30.24 8.52 -55.87
CA MET A 1 -30.27 7.70 -54.64
C MET A 1 -28.98 6.91 -54.55
N LEU A 2 -27.96 7.49 -53.90
CA LEU A 2 -26.60 6.98 -53.80
C LEU A 2 -26.38 6.42 -52.39
N ALA A 3 -26.18 5.10 -52.28
CA ALA A 3 -25.83 4.43 -51.04
C ALA A 3 -24.31 4.38 -50.89
N ALA A 4 -23.79 5.07 -49.87
CA ALA A 4 -22.38 5.09 -49.51
C ALA A 4 -21.97 3.80 -48.79
N ARG A 5 -21.08 3.01 -49.40
CA ARG A 5 -20.23 2.03 -48.70
C ARG A 5 -18.92 2.73 -48.33
N ARG A 6 -18.74 3.05 -47.05
CA ARG A 6 -17.45 3.48 -46.48
C ARG A 6 -16.76 2.28 -45.84
N GLY A 7 -15.53 2.04 -46.27
CA GLY A 7 -14.62 1.06 -45.66
C GLY A 7 -14.29 1.43 -44.23
N LEU A 8 -14.34 0.44 -43.34
CA LEU A 8 -13.89 0.54 -41.96
C LEU A 8 -12.47 -0.02 -41.86
N SER A 9 -11.51 0.92 -41.84
CA SER A 9 -10.15 0.71 -41.36
C SER A 9 -10.20 0.26 -39.90
N LEU A 10 -9.82 -0.99 -39.64
CA LEU A 10 -9.56 -1.52 -38.30
C LEU A 10 -8.37 -0.77 -37.68
N ARG A 11 -8.66 0.30 -36.93
CA ARG A 11 -7.71 0.84 -35.95
C ARG A 11 -7.75 -0.06 -34.72
N VAL A 12 -6.68 -0.83 -34.52
CA VAL A 12 -6.40 -1.51 -33.26
C VAL A 12 -6.14 -0.45 -32.21
N VAL A 13 -7.13 -0.17 -31.36
CA VAL A 13 -6.95 0.63 -30.15
C VAL A 13 -6.35 -0.29 -29.09
N VAL A 14 -5.03 -0.21 -28.93
CA VAL A 14 -4.32 -0.81 -27.79
C VAL A 14 -4.68 0.00 -26.55
N THR A 15 -5.65 -0.47 -25.77
CA THR A 15 -6.00 0.12 -24.48
C THR A 15 -4.92 -0.17 -23.45
N ARG A 16 -4.15 0.89 -23.15
CA ARG A 16 -3.17 0.99 -22.06
C ARG A 16 -3.77 0.62 -20.69
N GLY A 17 -3.00 -0.15 -19.92
CA GLY A 17 -2.87 -0.06 -18.47
C GLY A 17 -4.16 0.00 -17.65
N ALA A 18 -4.68 -1.17 -17.28
CA ALA A 18 -5.68 -1.28 -16.24
C ALA A 18 -5.07 -0.93 -14.87
N LEU A 19 -5.06 0.36 -14.54
CA LEU A 19 -5.11 0.82 -13.15
C LEU A 19 -6.27 0.10 -12.48
N VAL A 20 -5.98 -0.66 -11.42
CA VAL A 20 -6.99 -1.22 -10.53
C VAL A 20 -7.78 -0.05 -9.97
N ARG A 21 -8.93 0.28 -10.59
CA ARG A 21 -9.92 1.17 -9.98
C ARG A 21 -10.54 0.40 -8.80
N PRO A 22 -10.41 0.88 -7.56
CA PRO A 22 -11.22 0.33 -6.48
C PRO A 22 -12.68 0.66 -6.76
N VAL A 23 -13.54 -0.34 -6.58
CA VAL A 23 -14.99 -0.22 -6.72
C VAL A 23 -15.47 0.86 -5.74
N GLN A 24 -15.92 2.00 -6.27
CA GLN A 24 -16.69 2.98 -5.52
C GLN A 24 -18.08 2.40 -5.23
N ALA A 25 -18.27 1.81 -4.06
CA ALA A 25 -19.62 1.55 -3.56
C ALA A 25 -20.23 2.91 -3.13
N ARG A 26 -21.30 3.32 -3.81
CA ARG A 26 -22.13 4.47 -3.41
C ARG A 26 -22.90 4.08 -2.14
N TYR A 27 -22.81 4.91 -1.11
CA TYR A 27 -23.59 4.78 0.12
C TYR A 27 -25.05 5.20 -0.13
N SER A 28 -26.00 4.29 0.11
CA SER A 28 -27.37 4.65 0.48
C SER A 28 -27.52 4.47 1.99
N SER A 29 -28.10 5.46 2.64
CA SER A 29 -28.23 5.57 4.09
C SER A 29 -29.21 4.54 4.66
N THR A 30 -28.71 3.64 5.51
CA THR A 30 -29.46 3.13 6.66
C THR A 30 -28.63 3.34 7.92
N THR A 31 -29.27 3.94 8.90
CA THR A 31 -28.77 4.29 10.23
C THR A 31 -28.35 3.03 10.99
N HIS A 32 -27.05 2.84 11.19
CA HIS A 32 -26.50 1.74 12.00
C HIS A 32 -25.44 2.30 12.94
N ALA A 33 -25.72 2.37 14.24
CA ALA A 33 -24.92 3.15 15.19
C ALA A 33 -23.53 2.56 15.53
N GLY A 34 -23.28 1.25 15.33
CA GLY A 34 -21.98 0.65 15.66
C GLY A 34 -21.13 0.14 14.48
N ALA A 35 -21.68 -0.01 13.27
CA ALA A 35 -20.88 -0.25 12.06
C ALA A 35 -19.83 0.86 11.83
N PRO A 36 -20.12 2.15 12.15
CA PRO A 36 -19.13 3.21 12.16
C PRO A 36 -18.00 3.00 13.18
N GLN A 37 -18.27 2.37 14.33
CA GLN A 37 -17.26 2.15 15.38
C GLN A 37 -16.32 1.00 15.00
N ALA A 38 -16.86 -0.14 14.56
CA ALA A 38 -16.05 -1.26 14.08
C ALA A 38 -15.21 -0.85 12.86
N TRP A 39 -15.80 -0.07 11.95
CA TRP A 39 -15.07 0.53 10.82
C TRP A 39 -13.94 1.46 11.28
N ALA A 40 -14.19 2.33 12.26
CA ALA A 40 -13.16 3.25 12.77
C ALA A 40 -11.99 2.48 13.40
N LYS A 41 -12.28 1.44 14.21
CA LYS A 41 -11.27 0.55 14.80
C LYS A 41 -10.46 -0.15 13.72
N TRP A 42 -11.12 -0.82 12.77
CA TRP A 42 -10.45 -1.47 11.64
C TRP A 42 -9.56 -0.49 10.87
N ARG A 43 -10.07 0.71 10.59
CA ARG A 43 -9.35 1.72 9.81
C ARG A 43 -8.07 2.17 10.51
N ASN A 44 -8.13 2.38 11.83
CA ASN A 44 -6.95 2.78 12.59
C ASN A 44 -5.92 1.65 12.69
N VAL A 45 -6.36 0.40 12.89
CA VAL A 45 -5.44 -0.76 12.86
C VAL A 45 -4.82 -0.92 11.47
N ARG A 46 -5.64 -0.86 10.41
CA ARG A 46 -5.18 -0.96 9.02
C ARG A 46 -4.13 0.10 8.69
N SER A 47 -4.33 1.33 9.17
CA SER A 47 -3.39 2.44 8.99
C SER A 47 -2.23 2.44 9.97
N LEU A 48 -2.07 1.39 10.78
CA LEU A 48 -1.02 1.20 11.78
C LEU A 48 -1.02 2.25 12.91
N MET A 49 -2.10 3.02 13.04
CA MET A 49 -2.27 4.04 14.08
C MET A 49 -2.71 3.45 15.43
N ASP A 50 -3.32 2.27 15.42
CA ASP A 50 -3.73 1.54 16.62
C ASP A 50 -3.22 0.10 16.61
N PRO A 51 -3.01 -0.53 17.78
CA PRO A 51 -2.56 -1.91 17.88
C PRO A 51 -3.64 -2.92 17.45
N PRO A 52 -3.24 -4.12 17.01
CA PRO A 52 -4.16 -5.16 16.51
C PRO A 52 -5.10 -5.73 17.58
N THR A 53 -4.88 -5.44 18.86
CA THR A 53 -5.79 -5.79 19.97
C THR A 53 -7.20 -5.20 19.78
N LEU A 54 -7.35 -4.14 18.98
CA LEU A 54 -8.66 -3.57 18.67
C LEU A 54 -9.48 -4.36 17.64
N LEU A 55 -8.88 -5.36 16.96
CA LEU A 55 -9.57 -6.16 15.95
C LEU A 55 -10.62 -7.07 16.56
N GLU A 56 -10.33 -7.75 17.67
CA GLU A 56 -11.30 -8.66 18.30
C GLU A 56 -12.58 -7.92 18.75
N PRO A 57 -12.52 -6.78 19.47
CA PRO A 57 -13.70 -5.98 19.76
C PRO A 57 -14.44 -5.50 18.50
N ALA A 58 -13.73 -5.21 17.41
CA ALA A 58 -14.36 -4.82 16.15
C ALA A 58 -15.10 -6.00 15.49
N VAL A 59 -14.53 -7.22 15.55
CA VAL A 59 -15.19 -8.44 15.06
C VAL A 59 -16.43 -8.76 15.89
N LYS A 60 -16.33 -8.77 17.23
CA LYS A 60 -17.48 -9.04 18.12
C LYS A 60 -18.64 -8.10 17.80
N GLN A 61 -18.36 -6.81 17.65
CA GLN A 61 -19.34 -5.85 17.19
C GLN A 61 -19.94 -6.24 15.84
N VAL A 62 -19.13 -6.58 14.83
CA VAL A 62 -19.60 -6.99 13.50
C VAL A 62 -20.47 -8.26 13.51
N LEU A 63 -20.15 -9.23 14.37
CA LEU A 63 -20.91 -10.48 14.49
C LEU A 63 -22.29 -10.29 15.15
N GLU A 64 -22.47 -9.22 15.94
CA GLU A 64 -23.77 -8.84 16.51
C GLU A 64 -24.71 -8.19 15.50
N TYR A 65 -24.25 -7.86 14.29
CA TYR A 65 -25.12 -7.31 13.24
C TYR A 65 -25.91 -8.40 12.55
N GLU A 66 -27.20 -8.17 12.39
CA GLU A 66 -28.10 -9.04 11.63
C GLU A 66 -27.68 -9.15 10.15
N SER A 67 -27.09 -8.09 9.57
CA SER A 67 -26.65 -8.07 8.18
C SER A 67 -25.49 -7.10 7.95
N PRO A 68 -24.26 -7.45 8.39
CA PRO A 68 -23.11 -6.59 8.17
C PRO A 68 -22.71 -6.54 6.70
N PRO A 69 -22.15 -5.42 6.22
CA PRO A 69 -21.64 -5.34 4.86
C PRO A 69 -20.53 -6.37 4.61
N SER A 70 -20.64 -7.15 3.53
CA SER A 70 -19.66 -8.19 3.16
C SER A 70 -18.24 -7.64 3.01
N TRP A 71 -18.10 -6.40 2.53
CA TRP A 71 -16.80 -5.73 2.41
C TRP A 71 -16.14 -5.50 3.77
N LEU A 72 -16.91 -5.19 4.82
CA LEU A 72 -16.36 -4.94 6.17
C LEU A 72 -15.90 -6.25 6.80
N CYS A 73 -16.70 -7.31 6.65
CA CYS A 73 -16.32 -8.65 7.08
C CYS A 73 -15.03 -9.10 6.39
N THR A 74 -14.95 -8.90 5.08
CA THR A 74 -13.77 -9.22 4.28
C THR A 74 -12.54 -8.39 4.68
N ALA A 75 -12.74 -7.11 4.98
CA ALA A 75 -11.67 -6.20 5.38
C ALA A 75 -11.11 -6.56 6.77
N LEU A 76 -11.98 -6.90 7.73
CA LEU A 76 -11.58 -7.39 9.05
C LEU A 76 -10.87 -8.75 8.95
N ALA A 77 -11.39 -9.68 8.16
CA ALA A 77 -10.73 -10.97 7.93
C ALA A 77 -9.32 -10.80 7.34
N THR A 78 -9.19 -9.90 6.35
CA THR A 78 -7.88 -9.57 5.74
C THR A 78 -6.91 -8.96 6.74
N GLU A 79 -7.37 -8.04 7.60
CA GLU A 79 -6.52 -7.41 8.61
C GLU A 79 -6.11 -8.41 9.70
N LEU A 80 -7.01 -9.31 10.13
CA LEU A 80 -6.69 -10.42 11.02
C LEU A 80 -5.64 -11.36 10.42
N GLY A 81 -5.75 -11.69 9.13
CA GLY A 81 -4.75 -12.49 8.41
C GLY A 81 -3.38 -11.80 8.32
N SER A 82 -3.35 -10.47 8.37
CA SER A 82 -2.12 -9.66 8.33
C SER A 82 -1.52 -9.37 9.72
N CYS A 83 -2.27 -9.66 10.79
CA CYS A 83 -1.91 -9.40 12.19
C CYS A 83 -1.81 -10.71 12.98
N TYR A 84 -0.66 -11.41 12.90
CA TYR A 84 -0.48 -12.71 13.55
C TYR A 84 -0.40 -12.65 15.08
N THR A 85 -0.29 -11.46 15.66
CA THR A 85 -0.28 -11.25 17.12
C THR A 85 -1.66 -11.38 17.76
N VAL A 86 -2.73 -11.58 16.97
CA VAL A 86 -4.09 -11.85 17.47
C VAL A 86 -4.29 -13.37 17.56
N GLU A 87 -4.41 -13.90 18.77
CA GLU A 87 -4.44 -15.35 19.03
C GLU A 87 -5.64 -16.05 18.38
N ASN A 88 -6.86 -15.56 18.62
CA ASN A 88 -8.11 -16.17 18.12
C ASN A 88 -8.48 -15.75 16.67
N ARG A 89 -7.49 -15.35 15.86
CA ARG A 89 -7.76 -14.76 14.54
C ARG A 89 -8.49 -15.71 13.59
N TRP A 90 -8.21 -17.01 13.63
CA TRP A 90 -8.80 -17.98 12.71
C TRP A 90 -10.28 -18.23 12.95
N ASP A 91 -10.71 -18.26 14.21
CA ASP A 91 -12.13 -18.40 14.56
C ASP A 91 -12.91 -17.15 14.14
N HIS A 92 -12.34 -15.98 14.41
CA HIS A 92 -12.90 -14.71 13.95
C HIS A 92 -12.98 -14.61 12.43
N ILE A 93 -11.93 -15.02 11.69
CA ILE A 93 -11.95 -15.04 10.23
C ILE A 93 -13.08 -15.95 9.73
N ARG A 94 -13.17 -17.20 10.21
CA ARG A 94 -14.20 -18.16 9.80
C ARG A 94 -15.61 -17.62 10.06
N ALA A 95 -15.85 -17.04 11.24
CA ALA A 95 -17.13 -16.43 11.58
C ALA A 95 -17.50 -15.26 10.63
N LEU A 96 -16.54 -14.39 10.30
CA LEU A 96 -16.76 -13.27 9.38
C LEU A 96 -17.05 -13.74 7.94
N LEU A 97 -16.37 -14.78 7.45
CA LEU A 97 -16.58 -15.30 6.10
C LEU A 97 -17.92 -16.01 5.96
N ALA A 98 -18.32 -16.77 6.99
CA ALA A 98 -19.64 -17.39 7.05
C ALA A 98 -20.75 -16.31 7.02
N LEU A 99 -20.59 -15.26 7.84
CA LEU A 99 -21.53 -14.14 7.90
C LEU A 99 -21.60 -13.36 6.56
N ALA A 100 -20.46 -13.18 5.90
CA ALA A 100 -20.39 -12.52 4.59
C ALA A 100 -20.90 -13.38 3.43
N LYS A 101 -21.16 -14.68 3.64
CA LYS A 101 -21.50 -15.67 2.60
C LYS A 101 -20.44 -15.73 1.50
N LEU A 102 -19.16 -15.70 1.90
CA LEU A 102 -18.01 -15.78 0.99
C LEU A 102 -17.11 -16.99 1.32
N PRO A 103 -17.65 -18.24 1.26
CA PRO A 103 -16.90 -19.43 1.64
C PRO A 103 -15.67 -19.69 0.76
N GLN A 104 -15.68 -19.23 -0.50
CA GLN A 104 -14.53 -19.38 -1.39
C GLN A 104 -13.29 -18.64 -0.88
N LEU A 105 -13.46 -17.59 -0.07
CA LEU A 105 -12.34 -16.87 0.54
C LEU A 105 -11.65 -17.67 1.64
N ASP A 106 -12.26 -18.74 2.17
CA ASP A 106 -11.62 -19.62 3.15
C ASP A 106 -10.29 -20.15 2.60
N ALA A 107 -10.21 -20.46 1.30
CA ALA A 107 -8.98 -20.88 0.64
C ALA A 107 -7.82 -19.86 0.72
N VAL A 108 -8.10 -18.57 0.91
CA VAL A 108 -7.06 -17.57 1.18
C VAL A 108 -6.56 -17.70 2.61
N PHE A 109 -7.47 -17.87 3.56
CA PHE A 109 -7.19 -17.78 5.00
C PHE A 109 -6.78 -19.12 5.60
N GLN A 110 -5.65 -19.65 5.13
CA GLN A 110 -5.09 -20.92 5.59
C GLN A 110 -3.93 -20.72 6.58
N PRO A 111 -3.60 -21.72 7.41
CA PRO A 111 -2.47 -21.69 8.36
C PRO A 111 -1.09 -21.41 7.75
N THR A 112 -0.90 -21.62 6.43
CA THR A 112 0.35 -21.31 5.72
C THR A 112 0.09 -20.74 4.32
N HIS A 113 1.07 -20.02 3.76
CA HIS A 113 1.01 -19.54 2.37
C HIS A 113 0.87 -20.70 1.38
N ALA A 114 1.65 -21.77 1.55
CA ALA A 114 1.62 -22.95 0.68
C ALA A 114 0.24 -23.62 0.63
N GLU A 115 -0.39 -23.81 1.80
CA GLU A 115 -1.75 -24.37 1.87
C GLU A 115 -2.78 -23.47 1.17
N ALA A 116 -2.67 -22.14 1.36
CA ALA A 116 -3.56 -21.20 0.70
C ALA A 116 -3.41 -21.28 -0.83
N ILE A 117 -2.17 -21.28 -1.32
CA ILE A 117 -1.88 -21.36 -2.77
C ILE A 117 -2.43 -22.66 -3.38
N ALA A 118 -2.27 -23.78 -2.68
CA ALA A 118 -2.78 -25.08 -3.13
C ALA A 118 -4.31 -25.16 -3.16
N LYS A 119 -5.01 -24.45 -2.26
CA LYS A 119 -6.48 -24.51 -2.15
C LYS A 119 -7.24 -23.54 -3.07
N ILE A 120 -6.63 -22.41 -3.46
CA ILE A 120 -7.29 -21.41 -4.31
C ILE A 120 -7.86 -22.00 -5.62
N PRO A 121 -7.12 -22.84 -6.39
CA PRO A 121 -7.64 -23.38 -7.66
C PRO A 121 -8.98 -24.11 -7.50
N SER A 122 -9.08 -25.01 -6.53
CA SER A 122 -10.29 -25.80 -6.27
C SER A 122 -11.44 -24.91 -5.80
N ALA A 123 -11.18 -23.97 -4.90
CA ALA A 123 -12.21 -23.06 -4.39
C ALA A 123 -12.81 -22.17 -5.50
N LEU A 124 -11.99 -21.71 -6.44
CA LEU A 124 -12.47 -20.93 -7.59
C LEU A 124 -13.26 -21.78 -8.58
N GLN A 125 -12.85 -23.04 -8.79
CA GLN A 125 -13.57 -23.97 -9.63
C GLN A 125 -14.96 -24.25 -9.07
N GLU A 126 -15.06 -24.51 -7.76
CA GLU A 126 -16.34 -24.71 -7.07
C GLU A 126 -17.23 -23.47 -7.11
N ALA A 127 -16.63 -22.27 -7.00
CA ALA A 127 -17.36 -21.00 -7.07
C ALA A 127 -17.73 -20.55 -8.50
N GLY A 128 -17.25 -21.24 -9.55
CA GLY A 128 -17.45 -20.83 -10.94
C GLY A 128 -16.75 -19.51 -11.30
N GLU A 129 -15.68 -19.15 -10.58
CA GLU A 129 -15.01 -17.86 -10.70
C GLU A 129 -13.86 -17.87 -11.73
N LYS A 130 -13.52 -16.68 -12.26
CA LYS A 130 -12.56 -16.52 -13.39
C LYS A 130 -11.11 -16.41 -12.90
N LYS A 131 -10.14 -16.63 -13.80
CA LYS A 131 -8.68 -16.41 -13.57
C LYS A 131 -8.32 -15.06 -12.92
N ARG A 132 -9.09 -14.00 -13.17
CA ARG A 132 -8.87 -12.68 -12.52
C ARG A 132 -9.01 -12.74 -11.00
N GLU A 133 -9.89 -13.59 -10.50
CA GLU A 133 -10.15 -13.73 -9.07
C GLU A 133 -9.02 -14.50 -8.38
N PHE A 134 -8.40 -15.47 -9.07
CA PHE A 134 -7.16 -16.10 -8.62
C PHE A 134 -6.08 -15.06 -8.29
N GLY A 135 -5.82 -14.10 -9.19
CA GLY A 135 -4.83 -13.04 -8.94
C GLY A 135 -5.17 -12.15 -7.75
N ARG A 136 -6.45 -11.92 -7.46
CA ARG A 136 -6.88 -11.15 -6.29
C ARG A 136 -6.68 -11.95 -5.00
N MET A 137 -7.06 -13.23 -5.00
CA MET A 137 -6.87 -14.14 -3.87
C MET A 137 -5.39 -14.35 -3.58
N LEU A 138 -4.58 -14.63 -4.60
CA LEU A 138 -3.13 -14.77 -4.46
C LEU A 138 -2.49 -13.49 -3.92
N GLY A 139 -2.91 -12.32 -4.42
CA GLY A 139 -2.45 -11.04 -3.90
C GLY A 139 -2.78 -10.85 -2.41
N ARG A 140 -3.86 -11.44 -1.89
CA ARG A 140 -4.16 -11.44 -0.46
C ARG A 140 -3.26 -12.41 0.29
N VAL A 141 -3.05 -13.62 -0.24
CA VAL A 141 -2.15 -14.62 0.34
C VAL A 141 -0.75 -14.04 0.55
N PHE A 142 -0.16 -13.37 -0.46
CA PHE A 142 1.17 -12.77 -0.31
C PHE A 142 1.25 -11.64 0.72
N ARG A 143 0.12 -11.06 1.13
CA ARG A 143 0.06 -10.06 2.21
C ARG A 143 -0.21 -10.68 3.58
N MET A 144 -0.61 -11.96 3.64
CA MET A 144 -0.80 -12.65 4.90
C MET A 144 0.53 -12.84 5.61
N ARG A 145 0.45 -12.80 6.93
CA ARG A 145 1.61 -12.90 7.81
C ARG A 145 1.38 -14.00 8.82
N TYR A 146 2.42 -14.79 9.03
CA TYR A 146 2.44 -15.86 10.00
C TYR A 146 3.53 -15.63 11.02
N PRO A 147 3.40 -16.25 12.20
CA PRO A 147 4.36 -16.04 13.25
C PRO A 147 5.79 -16.55 12.93
N ASP A 148 5.92 -17.51 12.02
CA ASP A 148 7.15 -18.12 11.51
C ASP A 148 7.47 -17.73 10.05
N ALA A 149 6.46 -17.28 9.30
CA ALA A 149 6.59 -16.75 7.94
C ALA A 149 5.98 -15.34 7.84
N PRO A 150 6.72 -14.27 8.22
CA PRO A 150 6.19 -12.92 8.22
C PRO A 150 5.89 -12.37 6.82
N PHE A 151 6.43 -13.00 5.77
CA PHE A 151 6.15 -12.76 4.35
C PHE A 151 6.23 -14.09 3.59
N ALA A 152 5.65 -14.15 2.39
CA ALA A 152 5.71 -15.33 1.54
C ALA A 152 7.14 -15.62 1.06
N THR A 153 7.54 -16.89 1.06
CA THR A 153 8.87 -17.34 0.63
C THR A 153 8.98 -17.45 -0.89
N PHE A 154 10.19 -17.69 -1.40
CA PHE A 154 10.40 -18.01 -2.81
C PHE A 154 9.66 -19.29 -3.24
N ASN A 155 9.56 -20.29 -2.36
CA ASN A 155 8.83 -21.53 -2.66
C ASN A 155 7.33 -21.27 -2.82
N ASP A 156 6.75 -20.37 -2.03
CA ASP A 156 5.36 -19.95 -2.17
C ASP A 156 5.14 -19.25 -3.53
N PHE A 157 6.06 -18.37 -3.93
CA PHE A 157 6.03 -17.76 -5.27
C PHE A 157 6.03 -18.83 -6.38
N LYS A 158 6.94 -19.81 -6.34
CA LYS A 158 6.98 -20.91 -7.31
C LYS A 158 5.69 -21.73 -7.32
N GLY A 159 5.12 -21.99 -6.14
CA GLY A 159 3.84 -22.71 -6.03
C GLY A 159 2.69 -22.01 -6.74
N ALA A 160 2.77 -20.69 -6.94
CA ALA A 160 1.74 -19.92 -7.62
C ALA A 160 1.91 -19.86 -9.16
N GLU A 161 3.10 -20.16 -9.69
CA GLU A 161 3.41 -20.08 -11.13
C GLU A 161 2.56 -20.99 -12.04
N PRO A 162 2.16 -22.21 -11.64
CA PRO A 162 1.29 -23.05 -12.48
C PRO A 162 -0.07 -22.43 -12.76
N HIS A 163 -0.51 -21.44 -11.97
CA HIS A 163 -1.86 -20.91 -11.99
C HIS A 163 -1.96 -19.50 -12.60
N LEU A 164 -0.86 -18.77 -12.67
CA LEU A 164 -0.79 -17.41 -13.22
C LEU A 164 0.48 -17.21 -14.04
N PRO A 165 0.45 -16.33 -15.06
CA PRO A 165 1.66 -15.95 -15.78
C PRO A 165 2.75 -15.48 -14.80
N GLN A 166 3.98 -15.99 -14.99
CA GLN A 166 5.11 -15.76 -14.10
C GLN A 166 5.32 -14.28 -13.76
N THR A 167 5.28 -13.38 -14.75
CA THR A 167 5.42 -11.93 -14.54
C THR A 167 4.30 -11.34 -13.68
N SER A 168 3.08 -11.87 -13.77
CA SER A 168 1.94 -11.43 -12.96
C SER A 168 2.08 -11.92 -11.52
N SER A 169 2.48 -13.18 -11.31
CA SER A 169 2.79 -13.71 -9.98
C SER A 169 3.93 -12.93 -9.32
N ALA A 170 4.99 -12.61 -10.09
CA ALA A 170 6.12 -11.83 -9.61
C ALA A 170 5.70 -10.42 -9.19
N LYS A 171 4.89 -9.73 -10.00
CA LYS A 171 4.34 -8.41 -9.64
C LYS A 171 3.51 -8.47 -8.36
N LEU A 172 2.61 -9.44 -8.23
CA LEU A 172 1.79 -9.60 -7.02
C LEU A 172 2.64 -9.83 -5.76
N TYR A 173 3.65 -10.69 -5.87
CA TYR A 173 4.59 -11.00 -4.80
C TYR A 173 5.39 -9.75 -4.39
N LEU A 174 6.03 -9.08 -5.36
CA LEU A 174 6.86 -7.89 -5.13
C LEU A 174 6.05 -6.71 -4.56
N HIS A 175 4.82 -6.52 -5.02
CA HIS A 175 3.94 -5.46 -4.51
C HIS A 175 3.44 -5.72 -3.08
N ALA A 176 3.47 -6.96 -2.58
CA ALA A 176 3.12 -7.26 -1.20
C ALA A 176 4.24 -6.89 -0.22
N MET A 177 5.50 -6.96 -0.64
CA MET A 177 6.67 -6.79 0.22
C MET A 177 6.68 -5.47 1.03
N PRO A 178 6.48 -4.29 0.44
CA PRO A 178 6.53 -3.04 1.20
C PRO A 178 5.53 -2.97 2.35
N GLU A 179 4.30 -3.44 2.10
CA GLU A 179 3.22 -3.46 3.10
C GLU A 179 3.53 -4.40 4.28
N VAL A 180 4.16 -5.53 3.98
CA VAL A 180 4.50 -6.53 4.98
C VAL A 180 5.74 -6.12 5.79
N LEU A 181 6.76 -5.57 5.11
CA LEU A 181 8.04 -5.20 5.73
C LEU A 181 7.94 -3.94 6.60
N VAL A 182 7.05 -2.99 6.29
CA VAL A 182 6.86 -1.81 7.16
C VAL A 182 6.38 -2.22 8.55
N ARG A 183 5.59 -3.29 8.66
CA ARG A 183 5.05 -3.77 9.94
C ARG A 183 6.14 -4.29 10.88
N LEU A 184 7.27 -4.77 10.36
CA LEU A 184 8.41 -5.18 11.18
C LEU A 184 8.95 -4.04 12.07
N GLY A 185 8.66 -2.79 11.73
CA GLY A 185 8.99 -1.62 12.52
C GLY A 185 8.02 -1.32 13.67
N LEU A 186 6.91 -2.02 13.82
CA LEU A 186 5.93 -1.74 14.88
C LEU A 186 6.41 -2.32 16.22
N ALA A 187 6.12 -1.61 17.31
CA ALA A 187 6.56 -2.02 18.64
C ALA A 187 6.09 -3.44 19.02
N TRP A 188 4.82 -3.74 18.80
CA TRP A 188 4.23 -5.06 19.08
C TRP A 188 4.75 -6.18 18.17
N GLU A 189 5.16 -5.85 16.94
CA GLU A 189 5.76 -6.81 16.01
C GLU A 189 7.19 -7.14 16.42
N ARG A 190 7.98 -6.11 16.80
CA ARG A 190 9.34 -6.31 17.33
C ARG A 190 9.35 -7.18 18.58
N GLU A 191 8.41 -6.94 19.49
CA GLU A 191 8.26 -7.76 20.69
C GLU A 191 7.91 -9.22 20.35
N ALA A 192 6.99 -9.44 19.39
CA ALA A 192 6.64 -10.77 18.94
C ALA A 192 7.81 -11.52 18.26
N LEU A 193 8.64 -10.81 17.48
CA LEU A 193 9.86 -11.36 16.87
C LEU A 193 10.93 -11.69 17.92
N ALA A 194 11.15 -10.79 18.88
CA ALA A 194 12.13 -10.97 19.94
C ALA A 194 11.84 -12.22 20.80
N ARG A 195 10.56 -12.46 21.12
CA ARG A 195 10.11 -13.68 21.83
C ARG A 195 10.44 -14.99 21.08
N ARG A 196 10.73 -14.90 19.78
CA ARG A 196 11.06 -16.05 18.91
C ARG A 196 12.54 -16.11 18.54
N GLY A 197 13.36 -15.23 19.09
CA GLY A 197 14.78 -15.15 18.76
C GLY A 197 15.05 -14.56 17.37
N SER A 198 14.13 -13.76 16.81
CA SER A 198 14.33 -13.06 15.53
C SER A 198 14.41 -11.54 15.74
N SER A 199 14.89 -10.83 14.71
CA SER A 199 14.96 -9.36 14.68
C SER A 199 14.41 -8.81 13.35
N PRO A 200 13.92 -7.55 13.31
CA PRO A 200 13.49 -6.92 12.06
C PRO A 200 14.56 -6.95 10.97
N GLU A 201 15.82 -6.77 11.32
CA GLU A 201 16.97 -6.78 10.40
C GLU A 201 17.18 -8.18 9.80
N ALA A 202 17.07 -9.24 10.62
CA ALA A 202 17.18 -10.62 10.12
C ALA A 202 16.03 -10.97 9.18
N GLU A 203 14.80 -10.52 9.47
CA GLU A 203 13.65 -10.71 8.56
C GLU A 203 13.81 -9.93 7.25
N ARG A 204 14.31 -8.70 7.33
CA ARG A 204 14.61 -7.87 6.15
C ARG A 204 15.66 -8.51 5.24
N GLN A 205 16.70 -9.12 5.82
CA GLN A 205 17.71 -9.86 5.07
C GLN A 205 17.10 -11.08 4.37
N ARG A 206 16.31 -11.88 5.09
CA ARG A 206 15.59 -13.02 4.49
C ARG A 206 14.65 -12.59 3.36
N ALA A 207 13.99 -11.44 3.49
CA ALA A 207 13.15 -10.89 2.43
C ALA A 207 13.98 -10.48 1.20
N ALA A 208 15.14 -9.84 1.41
CA ALA A 208 16.05 -9.52 0.32
C ALA A 208 16.54 -10.77 -0.41
N ASP A 209 16.92 -11.83 0.31
CA ASP A 209 17.34 -13.11 -0.26
C ASP A 209 16.22 -13.78 -1.08
N ALA A 210 14.98 -13.72 -0.59
CA ALA A 210 13.82 -14.24 -1.31
C ALA A 210 13.52 -13.44 -2.58
N ILE A 211 13.60 -12.11 -2.52
CA ILE A 211 13.43 -11.23 -3.70
C ILE A 211 14.54 -11.48 -4.73
N ARG A 212 15.79 -11.69 -4.32
CA ARG A 212 16.89 -12.10 -5.22
C ARG A 212 16.57 -13.43 -5.90
N SER A 213 16.10 -14.42 -5.15
CA SER A 213 15.71 -15.72 -5.70
C SER A 213 14.60 -15.58 -6.76
N VAL A 214 13.61 -14.71 -6.53
CA VAL A 214 12.59 -14.37 -7.53
C VAL A 214 13.22 -13.73 -8.76
N TYR A 215 14.12 -12.76 -8.58
CA TYR A 215 14.81 -12.07 -9.67
C TYR A 215 15.62 -13.04 -10.55
N ASP A 216 16.40 -13.93 -9.93
CA ASP A 216 17.23 -14.90 -10.64
C ASP A 216 16.37 -15.89 -11.42
N HIS A 217 15.29 -16.38 -10.79
CA HIS A 217 14.34 -17.31 -11.42
C HIS A 217 13.69 -16.71 -12.66
N ILE A 218 13.09 -15.52 -12.56
CA ILE A 218 12.40 -14.92 -13.72
C ILE A 218 13.38 -14.50 -14.84
N THR A 219 14.63 -14.22 -14.49
CA THR A 219 15.65 -13.83 -15.47
C THR A 219 16.16 -15.06 -16.21
N SER A 220 16.26 -16.20 -15.53
CA SER A 220 16.65 -17.49 -16.14
C SER A 220 15.64 -18.02 -17.16
N THR A 221 14.37 -17.61 -17.06
CA THR A 221 13.28 -18.02 -17.95
C THR A 221 12.99 -17.02 -19.09
N ASP A 222 13.86 -16.03 -19.29
CA ASP A 222 13.67 -14.91 -20.24
C ASP A 222 12.32 -14.18 -20.04
N MET A 223 11.81 -14.13 -18.81
CA MET A 223 10.61 -13.37 -18.43
C MET A 223 10.95 -12.21 -17.48
N GLY A 224 12.23 -11.84 -17.44
CA GLY A 224 12.79 -10.85 -16.53
C GLY A 224 12.49 -9.40 -16.94
N PRO A 225 13.06 -8.43 -16.21
CA PRO A 225 12.78 -7.00 -16.42
C PRO A 225 13.18 -6.44 -17.80
N ARG A 226 13.92 -7.20 -18.61
CA ARG A 226 14.19 -6.87 -20.02
C ARG A 226 12.91 -6.90 -20.87
N ASN A 227 12.03 -7.88 -20.61
CA ASN A 227 10.83 -8.13 -21.40
C ASN A 227 9.56 -7.52 -20.79
N ASP A 228 9.55 -7.32 -19.46
CA ASP A 228 8.51 -6.55 -18.77
C ASP A 228 9.17 -5.44 -17.95
N PRO A 229 9.34 -4.25 -18.55
CA PRO A 229 10.05 -3.18 -17.90
C PRO A 229 9.42 -2.81 -16.54
N ASP A 230 8.10 -2.91 -16.35
CA ASP A 230 7.43 -2.53 -15.10
C ASP A 230 7.90 -3.38 -13.90
N LEU A 231 8.53 -4.53 -14.15
CA LEU A 231 9.20 -5.30 -13.10
C LEU A 231 10.34 -4.53 -12.45
N ASN A 232 11.09 -3.68 -13.16
CA ASN A 232 12.14 -2.88 -12.53
C ASN A 232 11.57 -1.97 -11.43
N HIS A 233 10.37 -1.44 -11.64
CA HIS A 233 9.71 -0.63 -10.62
C HIS A 233 9.26 -1.48 -9.41
N ALA A 234 8.70 -2.67 -9.66
CA ALA A 234 8.30 -3.59 -8.61
C ALA A 234 9.52 -4.04 -7.76
N PHE A 235 10.63 -4.39 -8.41
CA PHE A 235 11.88 -4.74 -7.73
C PHE A 235 12.49 -3.56 -6.99
N LEU A 236 12.55 -2.37 -7.59
CA LEU A 236 13.02 -1.16 -6.91
C LEU A 236 12.27 -0.99 -5.58
N THR A 237 10.95 -1.05 -5.62
CA THR A 237 10.10 -0.83 -4.44
C THR A 237 10.27 -1.94 -3.40
N ALA A 238 10.32 -3.20 -3.84
CA ALA A 238 10.47 -4.35 -2.95
C ALA A 238 11.86 -4.37 -2.27
N PHE A 239 12.95 -4.21 -3.03
CA PHE A 239 14.30 -4.14 -2.47
C PHE A 239 14.49 -2.92 -1.57
N ALA A 240 13.98 -1.75 -1.95
CA ALA A 240 14.03 -0.56 -1.11
C ALA A 240 13.37 -0.79 0.25
N ALA A 241 12.23 -1.48 0.28
CA ALA A 241 11.52 -1.80 1.52
C ALA A 241 12.29 -2.76 2.45
N THR A 242 13.21 -3.58 1.92
CA THR A 242 14.09 -4.43 2.76
C THR A 242 15.12 -3.62 3.53
N ARG A 243 15.49 -2.41 3.06
CA ARG A 243 16.53 -1.55 3.67
C ARG A 243 17.95 -2.10 3.68
N VAL A 244 18.17 -3.34 3.22
CA VAL A 244 19.46 -4.05 3.27
C VAL A 244 19.99 -4.43 1.88
N ALA A 245 19.34 -3.95 0.81
CA ALA A 245 19.69 -4.23 -0.59
C ALA A 245 19.95 -2.95 -1.40
N PRO A 246 20.90 -2.07 -0.99
CA PRO A 246 21.11 -0.78 -1.66
C PRO A 246 21.63 -0.94 -3.10
N GLN A 247 22.45 -1.95 -3.38
CA GLN A 247 23.02 -2.19 -4.71
C GLN A 247 21.93 -2.62 -5.71
N GLU A 248 21.06 -3.54 -5.31
CA GLU A 248 19.94 -4.01 -6.13
C GLU A 248 18.94 -2.88 -6.37
N THR A 249 18.67 -2.09 -5.34
CA THR A 249 17.82 -0.89 -5.44
C THR A 249 18.39 0.09 -6.48
N ALA A 250 19.68 0.43 -6.39
CA ALA A 250 20.36 1.31 -7.34
C ALA A 250 20.36 0.75 -8.77
N ARG A 251 20.57 -0.56 -8.93
CA ARG A 251 20.51 -1.25 -10.24
C ARG A 251 19.14 -1.08 -10.90
N HIS A 252 18.05 -1.28 -10.15
CA HIS A 252 16.70 -1.14 -10.69
C HIS A 252 16.30 0.32 -10.95
N TRP A 253 16.76 1.26 -10.11
CA TRP A 253 16.61 2.68 -10.39
C TRP A 253 17.28 3.08 -11.71
N LYS A 254 18.55 2.71 -11.88
CA LYS A 254 19.32 2.97 -13.10
C LYS A 254 18.62 2.42 -14.34
N ALA A 255 18.13 1.17 -14.28
CA ALA A 255 17.37 0.57 -15.39
C ALA A 255 16.07 1.33 -15.72
N ILE A 256 15.42 1.97 -14.75
CA ILE A 256 14.23 2.81 -15.00
C ILE A 256 14.62 4.10 -15.72
N VAL A 257 15.69 4.77 -15.29
CA VAL A 257 16.18 6.02 -15.89
C VAL A 257 16.70 5.79 -17.32
N GLU A 258 17.46 4.70 -17.54
CA GLU A 258 18.06 4.35 -18.83
C GLU A 258 17.03 4.09 -19.95
N ARG A 259 15.77 3.82 -19.61
CA ARG A 259 14.68 3.75 -20.61
C ARG A 259 14.47 5.06 -21.37
N ASN A 260 14.94 6.18 -20.82
CA ASN A 260 14.79 7.51 -21.40
C ASN A 260 13.33 7.89 -21.71
N LEU A 261 12.41 7.44 -20.84
CA LEU A 261 10.99 7.80 -20.87
C LEU A 261 10.68 8.80 -19.75
N PRO A 262 9.62 9.62 -19.87
CA PRO A 262 9.18 10.46 -18.77
C PRO A 262 8.87 9.64 -17.52
N LEU A 263 9.46 10.02 -16.39
CA LEU A 263 9.28 9.31 -15.12
C LEU A 263 7.87 9.54 -14.57
N ARG A 264 7.18 8.46 -14.20
CA ARG A 264 5.87 8.53 -13.54
C ARG A 264 6.05 9.03 -12.10
N LEU A 265 5.04 9.70 -11.54
CA LEU A 265 5.13 10.27 -10.18
C LEU A 265 5.48 9.21 -9.11
N PHE A 266 4.90 8.02 -9.22
CA PHE A 266 5.20 6.92 -8.29
C PHE A 266 6.62 6.35 -8.49
N GLU A 267 7.21 6.44 -9.68
CA GLU A 267 8.62 6.08 -9.91
C GLU A 267 9.53 7.10 -9.22
N ILE A 268 9.18 8.39 -9.29
CA ILE A 268 9.89 9.47 -8.58
C ILE A 268 9.79 9.28 -7.07
N GLU A 269 8.60 9.01 -6.54
CA GLU A 269 8.37 8.78 -5.12
C GLU A 269 9.18 7.58 -4.60
N HIS A 270 9.09 6.42 -5.24
CA HIS A 270 9.83 5.23 -4.81
C HIS A 270 11.34 5.35 -5.08
N GLY A 271 11.74 6.07 -6.14
CA GLY A 271 13.14 6.42 -6.39
C GLY A 271 13.73 7.25 -5.26
N LEU A 272 13.05 8.29 -4.80
CA LEU A 272 13.51 9.15 -3.70
C LEU A 272 13.46 8.46 -2.32
N ALA A 273 12.57 7.48 -2.15
CA ALA A 273 12.49 6.68 -0.93
C ALA A 273 13.61 5.64 -0.79
N ALA A 274 14.18 5.19 -1.90
CA ALA A 274 15.19 4.13 -1.97
C ALA A 274 16.56 4.46 -1.30
N PRO A 275 17.17 5.63 -1.56
CA PRO A 275 18.46 6.04 -1.00
C PRO A 275 18.51 5.97 0.52
N ARG A 276 19.69 5.72 1.10
CA ARG A 276 19.89 5.66 2.57
C ARG A 276 20.75 6.80 3.11
N ASP A 277 21.53 7.40 2.23
CA ASP A 277 22.40 8.52 2.48
C ASP A 277 22.07 9.69 1.54
N LEU A 278 22.63 10.85 1.87
CA LEU A 278 22.39 12.10 1.17
C LEU A 278 22.97 12.10 -0.26
N ASP A 279 24.12 11.47 -0.48
CA ASP A 279 24.79 11.49 -1.78
C ASP A 279 24.01 10.67 -2.80
N THR A 280 23.56 9.48 -2.42
CA THR A 280 22.68 8.64 -3.25
C THR A 280 21.34 9.34 -3.50
N LEU A 281 20.79 10.04 -2.50
CA LEU A 281 19.55 10.82 -2.67
C LEU A 281 19.72 11.96 -3.69
N ARG A 282 20.83 12.69 -3.62
CA ARG A 282 21.17 13.75 -4.59
C ARG A 282 21.39 13.19 -5.98
N SER A 283 22.03 12.02 -6.11
CA SER A 283 22.21 11.34 -7.40
C SER A 283 20.85 10.98 -8.02
N VAL A 284 19.96 10.38 -7.26
CA VAL A 284 18.59 10.06 -7.72
C VAL A 284 17.84 11.34 -8.10
N TRP A 285 17.98 12.42 -7.32
CA TRP A 285 17.37 13.70 -7.65
C TRP A 285 17.92 14.31 -8.94
N ALA A 286 19.23 14.22 -9.18
CA ALA A 286 19.86 14.66 -10.42
C ALA A 286 19.30 13.90 -11.63
N ASP A 287 19.15 12.57 -11.54
CA ASP A 287 18.50 11.76 -12.57
C ASP A 287 17.05 12.20 -12.82
N ILE A 288 16.30 12.47 -11.75
CA ILE A 288 14.92 12.96 -11.83
C ILE A 288 14.87 14.30 -12.57
N VAL A 289 15.75 15.25 -12.22
CA VAL A 289 15.81 16.58 -12.88
C VAL A 289 16.22 16.46 -14.35
N ALA A 290 17.16 15.58 -14.67
CA ALA A 290 17.63 15.34 -16.03
C ALA A 290 16.63 14.53 -16.89
N SER A 291 15.67 13.84 -16.27
CA SER A 291 14.70 13.00 -16.98
C SER A 291 13.80 13.80 -17.92
N LYS A 292 13.36 13.13 -19.00
CA LYS A 292 12.49 13.74 -20.01
C LYS A 292 11.19 14.25 -19.38
N PRO A 293 10.80 15.53 -19.60
CA PRO A 293 9.55 16.05 -19.07
C PRO A 293 8.34 15.39 -19.75
N TRP A 294 7.23 15.30 -19.02
CA TRP A 294 5.95 14.97 -19.62
C TRP A 294 5.47 16.13 -20.50
N SER A 295 4.90 15.84 -21.66
CA SER A 295 4.31 16.86 -22.55
C SER A 295 3.15 17.63 -21.90
N THR A 296 2.58 17.08 -20.82
CA THR A 296 1.49 17.68 -20.03
C THR A 296 1.94 18.06 -18.62
N ALA A 297 3.25 18.17 -18.36
CA ALA A 297 3.76 18.60 -17.07
C ALA A 297 3.19 20.00 -16.75
N ASN A 298 2.60 20.12 -15.56
CA ASN A 298 2.06 21.37 -15.05
C ASN A 298 2.76 21.74 -13.75
N SER A 299 2.58 22.99 -13.32
CA SER A 299 3.16 23.51 -12.08
C SER A 299 2.86 22.66 -10.84
N ASN A 300 1.73 21.95 -10.80
CA ASN A 300 1.38 21.06 -9.70
C ASN A 300 2.25 19.79 -9.67
N THR A 301 2.59 19.23 -10.83
CA THR A 301 3.46 18.05 -10.92
C THR A 301 4.87 18.39 -10.42
N ASP A 302 5.42 19.53 -10.84
CA ASP A 302 6.74 19.98 -10.38
C ASP A 302 6.75 20.31 -8.89
N ARG A 303 5.69 20.95 -8.37
CA ARG A 303 5.53 21.19 -6.92
C ARG A 303 5.51 19.88 -6.13
N MET A 304 4.85 18.84 -6.65
CA MET A 304 4.80 17.54 -5.98
C MET A 304 6.18 16.86 -5.98
N ARG A 305 6.90 16.86 -7.11
CA ARG A 305 8.25 16.31 -7.21
C ARG A 305 9.21 16.96 -6.20
N ASN A 306 9.18 18.28 -6.12
CA ASN A 306 9.98 19.03 -5.14
C ASN A 306 9.54 18.74 -3.70
N SER A 307 8.24 18.60 -3.45
CA SER A 307 7.75 18.22 -2.12
C SER A 307 8.29 16.86 -1.70
N LEU A 308 8.25 15.86 -2.59
CA LEU A 308 8.80 14.52 -2.32
C LEU A 308 10.31 14.59 -2.02
N TYR A 309 11.07 15.40 -2.79
CA TYR A 309 12.50 15.56 -2.52
C TYR A 309 12.75 16.16 -1.13
N VAL A 310 12.02 17.21 -0.75
CA VAL A 310 12.09 17.79 0.61
C VAL A 310 11.79 16.75 1.69
N GLN A 311 10.75 15.94 1.51
CA GLN A 311 10.40 14.89 2.48
C GLN A 311 11.57 13.91 2.70
N HIS A 312 12.23 13.49 1.62
CA HIS A 312 13.34 12.55 1.71
C HIS A 312 14.67 13.20 2.13
N LEU A 313 14.89 14.49 1.88
CA LEU A 313 16.00 15.25 2.49
C LEU A 313 15.86 15.27 4.02
N VAL A 314 14.65 15.56 4.52
CA VAL A 314 14.37 15.50 5.95
C VAL A 314 14.60 14.09 6.50
N ARG A 315 14.13 13.05 5.79
CA ARG A 315 14.32 11.65 6.19
C ARG A 315 15.79 11.27 6.39
N VAL A 316 16.69 11.73 5.50
CA VAL A 316 18.13 11.45 5.60
C VAL A 316 18.89 12.45 6.48
N GLY A 317 18.19 13.37 7.16
CA GLY A 317 18.79 14.32 8.10
C GLY A 317 19.35 15.61 7.49
N ALA A 318 19.15 15.85 6.19
CA ALA A 318 19.63 17.05 5.50
C ALA A 318 18.66 18.23 5.65
N LEU A 319 18.44 18.68 6.89
CA LEU A 319 17.42 19.70 7.22
C LEU A 319 17.69 21.06 6.54
N ASP A 320 18.93 21.52 6.53
CA ASP A 320 19.28 22.82 5.92
C ASP A 320 18.99 22.82 4.41
N GLU A 321 19.34 21.73 3.71
CA GLU A 321 19.03 21.58 2.29
C GLU A 321 17.52 21.44 2.06
N ALA A 322 16.81 20.72 2.94
CA ALA A 322 15.36 20.58 2.86
C ALA A 322 14.66 21.94 2.97
N GLU A 323 15.13 22.83 3.85
CA GLU A 323 14.62 24.19 4.01
C GLU A 323 14.93 25.08 2.82
N GLN A 324 16.18 25.03 2.35
CA GLN A 324 16.60 25.77 1.16
C GLN A 324 15.77 25.34 -0.05
N GLN A 325 15.47 24.05 -0.19
CA GLN A 325 14.65 23.55 -1.28
C GLN A 325 13.17 23.91 -1.10
N ALA A 326 12.65 23.85 0.13
CA ALA A 326 11.26 24.21 0.43
C ALA A 326 10.98 25.70 0.27
N SER A 327 11.95 26.59 0.46
CA SER A 327 11.77 28.04 0.30
C SER A 327 11.60 28.48 -1.16
N LYS A 328 12.07 27.66 -2.12
CA LYS A 328 11.98 27.95 -3.58
C LYS A 328 10.55 27.87 -4.12
N PHE A 329 9.64 27.22 -3.40
CA PHE A 329 8.25 27.02 -3.82
C PHE A 329 7.34 27.44 -2.67
N GLN A 330 6.25 28.16 -2.97
CA GLN A 330 5.26 28.49 -1.94
C GLN A 330 4.93 27.25 -1.09
N PRO A 331 4.83 27.37 0.24
CA PRO A 331 4.85 26.25 1.17
C PRO A 331 3.73 25.24 0.86
N HIS A 332 4.07 24.21 0.08
CA HIS A 332 3.17 23.12 -0.23
C HIS A 332 3.03 22.28 1.04
N ALA A 333 1.80 22.01 1.49
CA ALA A 333 1.59 21.39 2.80
C ALA A 333 2.25 20.03 2.96
N ALA A 334 2.40 19.27 1.86
CA ALA A 334 3.07 17.98 1.85
C ALA A 334 4.56 18.06 2.28
N ALA A 335 5.25 19.17 2.02
CA ALA A 335 6.64 19.38 2.43
C ALA A 335 6.74 19.99 3.84
N GLN A 336 5.83 20.92 4.15
CA GLN A 336 5.85 21.67 5.41
C GLN A 336 5.55 20.81 6.63
N TRP A 337 4.62 19.86 6.55
CA TRP A 337 4.31 19.02 7.70
C TRP A 337 5.53 18.20 8.13
N VAL A 338 6.32 17.70 7.17
CA VAL A 338 7.53 16.90 7.44
C VAL A 338 8.62 17.75 8.06
N LEU A 339 8.89 18.94 7.51
CA LEU A 339 9.85 19.88 8.09
C LEU A 339 9.49 20.27 9.52
N ARG A 340 8.21 20.61 9.76
CA ARG A 340 7.74 20.99 11.11
C ARG A 340 7.81 19.81 12.08
N PHE A 341 7.43 18.62 11.63
CA PHE A 341 7.52 17.40 12.43
C PHE A 341 8.97 17.10 12.83
N ALA A 342 9.91 17.11 11.88
CA ALA A 342 11.33 16.87 12.16
C ALA A 342 11.95 17.91 13.10
N LYS A 343 11.57 19.19 12.94
CA LYS A 343 12.00 20.29 13.81
C LYS A 343 11.26 20.36 15.15
N LYS A 344 10.28 19.48 15.39
CA LYS A 344 9.40 19.53 16.57
C LYS A 344 8.74 20.90 16.78
N LEU A 345 8.39 21.56 15.67
CA LEU A 345 7.70 22.84 15.70
C LEU A 345 6.24 22.65 16.13
N PRO A 346 5.61 23.66 16.76
CA PRO A 346 4.20 23.58 17.11
C PRO A 346 3.32 23.38 15.86
N PHE A 347 2.13 22.84 16.08
CA PHE A 347 1.12 22.69 15.03
C PHE A 347 0.83 24.02 14.34
N PRO A 348 0.83 24.07 12.99
CA PRO A 348 0.58 25.30 12.28
C PRO A 348 -0.87 25.76 12.44
N THR A 349 -1.06 27.05 12.62
CA THR A 349 -2.33 27.77 12.58
C THR A 349 -2.62 28.26 11.16
N ALA A 350 -3.86 28.69 10.88
CA ALA A 350 -4.21 29.26 9.58
C ALA A 350 -3.45 30.57 9.27
N ILE A 351 -2.93 31.23 10.30
CA ILE A 351 -2.05 32.40 10.18
C ILE A 351 -0.67 31.99 9.66
N ASP A 352 -0.16 30.83 10.09
CA ASP A 352 1.17 30.33 9.72
C ASP A 352 1.23 29.85 8.26
N MET A 353 0.15 29.23 7.76
CA MET A 353 0.07 28.78 6.37
C MET A 353 -1.36 28.51 5.89
N PRO A 354 -1.70 28.78 4.61
CA PRO A 354 -3.05 28.56 4.06
C PRO A 354 -3.56 27.12 4.17
N GLN A 355 -2.64 26.14 4.22
CA GLN A 355 -2.96 24.70 4.24
C GLN A 355 -2.69 24.05 5.61
N ALA A 356 -2.68 24.85 6.68
CA ALA A 356 -2.35 24.41 8.04
C ALA A 356 -3.24 23.25 8.54
N GLY A 357 -4.46 23.12 8.03
CA GLY A 357 -5.34 21.98 8.35
C GLY A 357 -4.77 20.63 7.89
N HIS A 358 -4.21 20.55 6.67
CA HIS A 358 -3.59 19.32 6.17
C HIS A 358 -2.34 18.99 6.97
N ALA A 359 -1.45 19.98 7.16
CA ALA A 359 -0.21 19.78 7.91
C ALA A 359 -0.47 19.32 9.36
N ARG A 360 -1.48 19.89 10.04
CA ARG A 360 -1.90 19.43 11.37
C ARG A 360 -2.35 17.97 11.40
N VAL A 361 -3.11 17.54 10.39
CA VAL A 361 -3.60 16.16 10.31
C VAL A 361 -2.45 15.18 10.10
N GLU A 362 -1.53 15.47 9.17
CA GLU A 362 -0.40 14.57 8.92
C GLU A 362 0.59 14.55 10.08
N MET A 363 0.88 15.69 10.73
CA MET A 363 1.71 15.72 11.94
C MET A 363 1.13 14.86 13.06
N ARG A 364 -0.20 14.91 13.32
CA ARG A 364 -0.84 14.05 14.33
C ARG A 364 -0.74 12.57 13.99
N ARG A 365 -0.90 12.23 12.71
CA ARG A 365 -0.73 10.82 12.27
C ARG A 365 0.72 10.38 12.44
N ALA A 366 1.68 11.23 12.08
CA ALA A 366 3.10 10.95 12.26
C ALA A 366 3.45 10.74 13.74
N GLU A 367 2.90 11.54 14.65
CA GLU A 367 3.05 11.34 16.11
C GLU A 367 2.52 9.98 16.57
N LEU A 368 1.31 9.59 16.13
CA LEU A 368 0.73 8.29 16.48
C LEU A 368 1.54 7.11 15.91
N LEU A 369 1.95 7.21 14.65
CA LEU A 369 2.77 6.18 14.00
C LEU A 369 4.15 6.05 14.66
N ALA A 370 4.77 7.17 15.04
CA ALA A 370 6.02 7.18 15.79
C ALA A 370 5.85 6.56 17.18
N ALA A 371 4.76 6.88 17.88
CA ALA A 371 4.43 6.28 19.18
C ALA A 371 4.25 4.75 19.09
N ASN A 372 3.75 4.25 17.94
CA ASN A 372 3.65 2.82 17.64
C ASN A 372 4.97 2.17 17.20
N GLY A 373 6.06 2.94 17.17
CA GLY A 373 7.43 2.45 16.95
C GLY A 373 7.96 2.60 15.53
N LEU A 374 7.21 3.21 14.61
CA LEU A 374 7.69 3.47 13.25
C LEU A 374 8.71 4.60 13.21
N ASP A 375 9.72 4.45 12.35
CA ASP A 375 10.68 5.50 12.05
C ASP A 375 10.19 6.46 10.95
N SER A 376 10.94 7.53 10.70
CA SER A 376 10.59 8.58 9.73
C SER A 376 10.36 8.02 8.32
N GLU A 377 11.15 7.04 7.89
CA GLU A 377 10.99 6.41 6.59
C GLU A 377 9.68 5.61 6.49
N ALA A 378 9.38 4.79 7.49
CA ALA A 378 8.13 4.04 7.55
C ALA A 378 6.92 4.97 7.62
N ILE A 379 7.02 6.07 8.38
CA ILE A 379 5.97 7.09 8.47
C ILE A 379 5.71 7.73 7.10
N LEU A 380 6.75 8.14 6.39
CA LEU A 380 6.60 8.70 5.03
C LEU A 380 5.97 7.69 4.06
N PHE A 381 6.36 6.42 4.13
CA PHE A 381 5.74 5.37 3.32
C PHE A 381 4.26 5.14 3.67
N VAL A 382 3.89 5.15 4.95
CA VAL A 382 2.49 4.98 5.38
C VAL A 382 1.63 6.16 4.92
N LEU A 383 2.13 7.39 5.05
CA LEU A 383 1.42 8.63 4.72
C LEU A 383 1.49 9.01 3.22
N SER A 384 2.25 8.27 2.43
CA SER A 384 2.37 8.44 0.98
C SER A 384 1.03 8.27 0.26
N LEU A 385 0.83 9.04 -0.82
CA LEU A 385 -0.36 8.92 -1.69
C LEU A 385 -0.42 7.58 -2.44
N SER A 386 0.75 7.00 -2.75
CA SER A 386 0.87 5.71 -3.45
C SER A 386 0.85 4.52 -2.49
N SER A 387 0.72 4.79 -1.19
CA SER A 387 0.77 3.78 -0.14
C SER A 387 -0.44 2.84 -0.15
N PRO A 388 -0.27 1.53 0.13
CA PRO A 388 -1.39 0.62 0.38
C PRO A 388 -2.22 0.98 1.63
N PHE A 389 -1.75 1.94 2.43
CA PHE A 389 -2.45 2.46 3.62
C PHE A 389 -3.30 3.71 3.34
N ALA A 390 -3.09 4.37 2.20
CA ALA A 390 -3.70 5.66 1.87
C ALA A 390 -5.24 5.62 1.94
N GLU A 391 -5.86 4.53 1.51
CA GLU A 391 -7.31 4.38 1.54
C GLU A 391 -7.87 4.45 2.97
N SER A 392 -7.22 3.75 3.91
CA SER A 392 -7.60 3.77 5.33
C SER A 392 -7.31 5.11 6.00
N LEU A 393 -6.27 5.82 5.57
CA LEU A 393 -5.92 7.12 6.12
C LEU A 393 -6.89 8.23 5.66
N HIS A 394 -7.20 8.30 4.36
CA HIS A 394 -7.83 9.47 3.76
C HIS A 394 -9.34 9.34 3.52
N LYS A 395 -9.92 8.13 3.55
CA LYS A 395 -11.37 8.00 3.41
C LYS A 395 -12.09 8.50 4.66
N ARG A 396 -12.74 9.65 4.52
CA ARG A 396 -13.92 10.03 5.32
C ARG A 396 -15.11 9.21 4.83
N PRO A 397 -16.08 8.86 5.68
CA PRO A 397 -17.41 8.49 5.21
C PRO A 397 -17.90 9.59 4.26
N SER A 398 -18.50 9.22 3.13
CA SER A 398 -18.91 10.21 2.12
C SER A 398 -19.83 11.28 2.73
N LYS A 399 -19.78 12.52 2.20
CA LYS A 399 -20.61 13.65 2.67
C LYS A 399 -22.11 13.37 2.72
N SER A 400 -22.63 12.37 1.98
CA SER A 400 -24.03 11.94 2.07
C SER A 400 -24.43 11.44 3.45
N THR A 401 -23.48 10.96 4.27
CA THR A 401 -23.73 10.50 5.64
C THR A 401 -23.97 11.65 6.62
N ARG A 402 -23.58 12.89 6.28
CA ARG A 402 -23.78 14.07 7.16
C ARG A 402 -25.04 14.85 6.85
N GLN A 403 -25.48 14.91 5.60
CA GLN A 403 -26.67 15.70 5.23
C GLN A 403 -27.99 14.99 5.54
N SER A 404 -28.02 13.65 5.60
CA SER A 404 -29.22 12.90 6.00
C SER A 404 -29.50 12.94 7.51
N ALA A 405 -28.52 13.32 8.34
CA ALA A 405 -28.70 13.48 9.79
C ALA A 405 -29.27 14.87 10.18
N GLN A 406 -29.33 15.81 9.22
CA GLN A 406 -29.81 17.18 9.46
C GLN A 406 -31.20 17.43 8.86
N GLY A 407 -31.80 16.44 8.20
CA GLY A 407 -33.10 16.55 7.53
C GLY A 407 -34.31 15.99 8.30
N SER A 408 -34.18 15.54 9.56
CA SER A 408 -35.33 15.03 10.33
C SER A 408 -35.86 16.02 11.39
N LYS A 409 -35.68 17.33 11.18
CA LYS A 409 -36.18 18.37 12.10
C LYS A 409 -37.46 19.09 11.67
N ASP A 410 -38.09 18.68 10.58
CA ASP A 410 -39.43 19.17 10.21
C ASP A 410 -40.44 18.02 10.23
N ALA A 411 -41.06 17.82 11.39
CA ALA A 411 -42.34 17.12 11.46
C ALA A 411 -43.46 18.14 11.14
N PRO A 412 -44.41 17.84 10.24
CA PRO A 412 -45.53 18.74 10.00
C PRO A 412 -46.51 18.69 11.18
N LYS A 413 -47.11 19.85 11.46
CA LYS A 413 -48.23 20.02 12.41
C LYS A 413 -49.46 19.25 11.98
#